data_AF-A0A9P0HQ96-F1
#
_entry.id   AF-A0A9P0HQ96-F1
#
_cell.length_a   1.000
_cell.length_b   1.000
_cell.length_c   1.000
_cell.angle_alpha   90.00
_cell.angle_beta   90.00
_cell.angle_gamma   90.00
#
_symmetry.space_group_name_H-M   'P 1'
#
loop_
_entity.id
_entity.type
_entity.pdbx_description
1 polymer ?
#
loop_
_entity_poly.entity_id
_entity_poly.type
_entity_poly.pdbx_seq_one_letter_code
_entity_poly.pdbx_strand_id
1 'polypeptide(L)'
;MRDCCCGDGREGCPIGPGFTLSKVFSLTPLLANNKDKWGLALDGQLKHEDTNLASSTLVADPSQRENLGIIVQYKVKVKLCLGALGGDLVAELPFILMHPKPEEESSLQPTEADAAQEDAPMVVDTNLIQLDTDDNFVGGDADDDIIFEDFARLRLKAGESEA
;
A
#
# COMPACT_ATOMS: atom_id res chain seq x y z
N MET A 1 -7.56 6.62 -13.93
CA MET A 1 -8.53 5.54 -13.73
C MET A 1 -8.90 4.99 -15.10
N ARG A 2 -8.89 3.67 -15.30
CA ARG A 2 -9.57 3.05 -16.45
C ARG A 2 -11.05 2.92 -16.07
N ASP A 3 -11.93 3.37 -16.95
CA ASP A 3 -13.37 3.25 -16.74
C ASP A 3 -13.80 1.83 -17.10
N CYS A 4 -14.44 1.11 -16.18
CA CYS A 4 -15.13 -0.12 -16.52
C CYS A 4 -16.49 0.23 -17.12
N CYS A 5 -16.56 0.20 -18.44
CA CYS A 5 -17.80 0.41 -19.18
C CYS A 5 -18.50 -0.94 -19.39
N CYS A 6 -19.81 -1.02 -19.11
CA CYS A 6 -20.65 -2.15 -19.52
C CYS A 6 -20.63 -2.38 -21.05
N GLY A 7 -20.20 -1.37 -21.83
CA GLY A 7 -20.14 -1.42 -23.28
C GLY A 7 -18.96 -2.21 -23.86
N ASP A 8 -17.94 -2.54 -23.06
CA ASP A 8 -16.69 -3.11 -23.58
C ASP A 8 -16.67 -4.65 -23.62
N GLY A 9 -17.79 -5.31 -23.33
CA GLY A 9 -17.89 -6.76 -23.48
C GLY A 9 -18.85 -7.42 -22.49
N ARG A 10 -20.03 -7.74 -23.02
CA ARG A 10 -20.98 -8.77 -22.57
C ARG A 10 -21.79 -8.44 -21.30
N GLU A 11 -23.10 -8.50 -21.54
CA GLU A 11 -24.23 -8.57 -20.59
C GLU A 11 -24.76 -7.23 -20.06
N GLY A 12 -25.95 -6.87 -20.57
CA GLY A 12 -26.96 -6.12 -19.82
C GLY A 12 -27.34 -4.75 -20.36
N CYS A 13 -26.55 -4.12 -21.24
CA CYS A 13 -26.80 -2.75 -21.71
C CYS A 13 -27.10 -2.68 -23.22
N PRO A 14 -28.01 -1.78 -23.67
CA PRO A 14 -28.77 -0.82 -22.87
C PRO A 14 -29.88 -1.47 -22.04
N ILE A 15 -30.21 -0.89 -20.88
CA ILE A 15 -31.34 -1.35 -20.06
C ILE A 15 -32.64 -0.89 -20.75
N GLY A 16 -33.52 -1.83 -21.10
CA GLY A 16 -34.82 -1.50 -21.68
C GLY A 16 -35.71 -0.73 -20.70
N PRO A 17 -36.65 0.10 -21.18
CA PRO A 17 -37.64 0.74 -20.32
C PRO A 17 -38.42 -0.30 -19.50
N GLY A 18 -38.57 -0.07 -18.19
CA GLY A 18 -39.26 -0.98 -17.29
C GLY A 18 -38.46 -2.21 -16.84
N PHE A 19 -37.22 -2.39 -17.30
CA PHE A 19 -36.33 -3.45 -16.84
C PHE A 19 -35.38 -2.94 -15.74
N THR A 20 -34.85 -3.86 -14.94
CA THR A 20 -33.84 -3.60 -13.91
C THR A 20 -32.60 -4.46 -14.18
N LEU A 21 -31.41 -3.88 -14.01
CA LEU A 21 -30.14 -4.61 -14.07
C LEU A 21 -29.46 -4.56 -12.70
N SER A 22 -29.03 -5.72 -12.20
CA SER A 22 -28.14 -5.84 -11.05
C SER A 22 -26.85 -6.53 -11.53
N LYS A 23 -25.71 -5.83 -11.42
CA LYS A 23 -24.40 -6.32 -11.87
C LYS A 23 -23.32 -5.85 -10.91
N VAL A 24 -22.44 -6.77 -10.54
CA VAL A 24 -21.27 -6.48 -9.70
C VAL A 24 -20.08 -6.19 -10.60
N PHE A 25 -19.39 -5.08 -10.34
CA PHE A 25 -18.14 -4.71 -11.02
C PHE A 25 -16.99 -4.79 -10.03
N SER A 26 -15.87 -5.34 -10.48
CA SER A 26 -14.62 -5.40 -9.71
C SER A 26 -13.60 -4.46 -10.33
N LEU A 27 -13.04 -3.56 -9.52
CA LEU A 27 -12.05 -2.56 -9.92
C LEU A 27 -10.81 -2.72 -9.05
N THR A 28 -9.64 -2.68 -9.67
CA THR A 28 -8.35 -2.71 -8.95
C THR A 28 -7.55 -1.44 -9.29
N PRO A 29 -7.42 -0.49 -8.34
CA PRO A 29 -6.71 0.77 -8.58
C PRO A 29 -5.19 0.55 -8.55
N LEU A 30 -4.60 0.19 -9.70
CA LEU A 30 -3.15 -0.06 -9.83
C LEU A 30 -2.44 1.08 -10.55
N LEU A 31 -1.23 1.44 -10.09
CA LEU A 31 -0.37 2.40 -10.80
C LEU A 31 -0.04 1.92 -12.21
N ALA A 32 0.18 0.61 -12.40
CA ALA A 32 0.47 0.00 -13.71
C ALA A 32 -0.53 0.42 -14.81
N ASN A 33 -1.81 0.58 -14.46
CA ASN A 33 -2.88 0.95 -15.40
C ASN A 33 -3.02 2.47 -15.62
N ASN A 34 -2.15 3.27 -15.01
CA ASN A 34 -2.26 4.72 -14.95
C ASN A 34 -0.92 5.45 -15.15
N LYS A 35 0.14 4.76 -15.58
CA LYS A 35 1.50 5.35 -15.77
C LYS A 35 1.54 6.45 -16.82
N ASP A 36 0.60 6.45 -17.75
CA ASP A 36 0.42 7.45 -18.81
C ASP A 36 -0.21 8.77 -18.30
N LYS A 37 -0.79 8.76 -17.09
CA LYS A 37 -1.55 9.90 -16.56
C LYS A 37 -0.68 10.81 -15.72
N TRP A 38 -0.85 12.11 -15.94
CA TRP A 38 -0.09 13.15 -15.26
C TRP A 38 -0.83 13.64 -14.01
N GLY A 39 -0.10 14.14 -13.03
CA GLY A 39 -0.68 14.73 -11.80
C GLY A 39 -1.29 13.71 -10.83
N LEU A 40 -0.90 12.44 -10.92
CA LEU A 40 -1.28 11.43 -9.93
C LEU A 40 -0.44 11.57 -8.67
N ALA A 41 -1.09 11.45 -7.51
CA ALA A 41 -0.38 11.32 -6.25
C ALA A 41 0.20 9.91 -6.13
N LEU A 42 1.51 9.84 -5.94
CA LEU A 42 2.30 8.61 -5.76
C LEU A 42 3.01 8.67 -4.39
N ASP A 43 3.33 7.51 -3.83
CA ASP A 43 4.14 7.39 -2.61
C ASP A 43 5.67 7.44 -2.88
N GLY A 44 6.05 7.54 -4.15
CA GLY A 44 7.43 7.51 -4.61
C GLY A 44 7.60 8.20 -5.97
N GLN A 45 8.78 8.01 -6.57
CA GLN A 45 9.07 8.57 -7.89
C GLN A 45 8.64 7.58 -8.97
N LEU A 46 7.96 8.05 -10.02
CA LEU A 46 7.41 7.21 -11.09
C LEU A 46 8.41 6.23 -11.73
N LYS A 47 9.72 6.52 -11.68
CA LYS A 47 10.80 5.70 -12.21
C LYS A 47 11.19 4.51 -11.32
N HIS A 48 10.78 4.47 -10.05
CA HIS A 48 11.11 3.36 -9.15
C HIS A 48 10.09 2.24 -9.27
N GLU A 49 10.55 1.01 -9.12
CA GLU A 49 9.71 -0.19 -9.26
C GLU A 49 8.73 -0.36 -8.12
N ASP A 50 9.12 0.04 -6.91
CA ASP A 50 8.37 -0.05 -5.66
C ASP A 50 7.30 1.05 -5.50
N THR A 51 7.17 1.96 -6.44
CA THR A 51 6.25 3.10 -6.35
C THR A 51 4.82 2.68 -6.66
N ASN A 52 3.88 3.08 -5.80
CA ASN A 52 2.44 2.85 -5.95
C ASN A 52 1.66 4.18 -5.99
N LEU A 53 0.34 4.06 -6.09
CA LEU A 53 -0.56 5.19 -5.84
C LEU A 53 -0.44 5.60 -4.36
N ALA A 54 -0.46 6.90 -4.09
CA ALA A 54 -0.43 7.38 -2.71
C ALA A 54 -1.60 6.84 -1.89
N SER A 55 -1.37 6.53 -0.61
CA SER A 55 -2.47 6.17 0.29
C SER A 55 -3.41 7.36 0.56
N SER A 56 -4.65 7.08 0.94
CA SER A 56 -5.61 8.10 1.37
C SER A 56 -5.09 8.87 2.58
N THR A 57 -5.26 10.19 2.57
CA THR A 57 -4.92 11.03 3.72
C THR A 57 -6.03 10.94 4.77
N LEU A 58 -5.69 10.49 5.98
CA LEU A 58 -6.60 10.44 7.11
C LEU A 58 -6.54 11.76 7.88
N VAL A 59 -7.63 12.51 7.89
CA VAL A 59 -7.73 13.81 8.60
C VAL A 59 -8.49 13.59 9.90
N ALA A 60 -7.77 13.54 11.03
CA ALA A 60 -8.37 13.36 12.35
C ALA A 60 -9.06 14.66 12.85
N ASP A 61 -8.41 15.81 12.62
CA ASP A 61 -8.96 17.13 12.92
C ASP A 61 -9.00 17.98 11.64
N PRO A 62 -10.18 18.47 11.21
CA PRO A 62 -10.30 19.32 10.02
C PRO A 62 -9.47 20.60 10.11
N SER A 63 -9.14 21.10 11.31
CA SER A 63 -8.30 22.29 11.49
C SER A 63 -6.86 22.10 11.00
N GLN A 64 -6.36 20.86 10.99
CA GLN A 64 -4.99 20.54 10.61
C GLN A 64 -4.83 20.27 9.11
N ARG A 65 -5.93 20.31 8.35
CA ARG A 65 -5.98 19.93 6.94
C ARG A 65 -4.95 20.66 6.08
N GLU A 66 -4.73 21.95 6.34
CA GLU A 66 -3.76 22.80 5.62
C GLU A 66 -2.29 22.46 5.94
N ASN A 67 -2.01 21.86 7.10
CA ASN A 67 -0.65 21.51 7.51
C ASN A 67 -0.17 20.18 6.87
N LEU A 68 -1.08 19.38 6.31
CA LEU A 68 -0.78 18.06 5.74
C LEU A 68 -0.19 18.12 4.33
N GLY A 69 -0.19 19.30 3.69
CA GLY A 69 0.28 19.47 2.32
C GLY A 69 -0.68 18.85 1.30
N ILE A 70 -0.29 17.72 0.70
CA ILE A 70 -1.09 17.06 -0.34
C ILE A 70 -2.12 16.13 0.31
N ILE A 71 -3.39 16.36 0.00
CA ILE A 71 -4.51 15.54 0.49
C ILE A 71 -4.97 14.62 -0.63
N VAL A 72 -4.90 13.32 -0.38
CA VAL A 72 -5.27 12.28 -1.34
C VAL A 72 -6.58 11.64 -0.90
N GLN A 73 -7.57 11.62 -1.80
CA GLN A 73 -8.89 11.03 -1.57
C GLN A 73 -9.29 10.20 -2.77
N TYR A 74 -9.86 9.03 -2.52
CA TYR A 74 -10.34 8.13 -3.56
C TYR A 74 -11.86 7.99 -3.50
N LYS A 75 -12.46 7.85 -4.69
CA LYS A 75 -13.87 7.56 -4.86
C LYS A 75 -14.10 6.64 -6.04
N VAL A 76 -15.07 5.74 -5.92
CA VAL A 76 -15.64 5.01 -7.03
C VAL A 76 -16.77 5.85 -7.61
N LYS A 77 -16.76 6.06 -8.92
CA LYS A 77 -17.79 6.82 -9.63
C LYS A 77 -18.54 5.87 -10.56
N VAL A 78 -19.84 5.77 -10.36
CA VAL A 78 -20.75 5.03 -11.25
C VAL A 78 -21.50 6.03 -12.09
N LYS A 79 -21.37 5.90 -13.42
CA LYS A 79 -22.02 6.76 -14.39
C LYS A 79 -22.99 5.95 -15.23
N LEU A 80 -24.27 6.31 -15.17
CA LEU A 80 -25.33 5.75 -16.00
C LEU A 80 -25.64 6.73 -17.13
N CYS A 81 -25.32 6.35 -18.37
CA CYS A 81 -25.58 7.16 -19.56
C CYS A 81 -27.00 6.84 -20.07
N LEU A 82 -27.93 7.79 -20.00
CA LEU A 82 -29.36 7.60 -20.31
C LEU A 82 -29.72 7.84 -21.78
N GLY A 83 -28.73 7.84 -22.68
CA GLY A 83 -28.92 8.07 -24.12
C GLY A 83 -29.01 9.55 -24.50
N ALA A 84 -29.36 9.81 -25.77
CA ALA A 84 -29.18 11.12 -26.42
C ALA A 84 -29.93 12.31 -25.79
N LEU A 85 -31.02 12.05 -25.06
CA LEU A 85 -31.86 13.10 -24.45
C LEU A 85 -31.86 13.06 -22.91
N GLY A 86 -31.35 11.98 -22.31
CA GLY A 86 -31.45 11.74 -20.86
C GLY A 86 -30.25 12.23 -20.06
N GLY A 87 -29.15 12.61 -20.72
CA GLY A 87 -27.91 12.98 -20.05
C GLY A 87 -27.30 11.83 -19.25
N ASP A 88 -26.55 12.18 -18.20
CA ASP A 88 -25.82 11.23 -17.37
C ASP A 88 -26.28 11.32 -15.92
N LEU A 89 -26.57 10.17 -15.30
CA LEU A 89 -26.74 10.06 -13.86
C LEU A 89 -25.44 9.56 -13.22
N VAL A 90 -25.01 10.20 -12.15
CA VAL A 90 -23.74 9.91 -11.49
C VAL A 90 -23.96 9.64 -10.01
N ALA A 91 -23.38 8.54 -9.52
CA ALA A 91 -23.23 8.25 -8.11
C ALA A 91 -21.74 8.14 -7.75
N GLU A 92 -21.36 8.61 -6.58
CA GLU A 92 -19.98 8.57 -6.09
C GLU A 92 -19.94 7.94 -4.70
N LEU A 93 -18.99 7.04 -4.48
CA LEU A 93 -18.76 6.37 -3.21
C LEU A 93 -17.30 6.56 -2.78
N PRO A 94 -17.02 7.30 -1.69
CA PRO A 94 -15.66 7.47 -1.18
C PRO A 94 -15.13 6.17 -0.56
N PHE A 95 -13.82 5.93 -0.65
CA PHE A 95 -13.14 4.81 0.02
C PHE A 95 -11.72 5.19 0.44
N ILE A 96 -11.12 4.37 1.30
CA ILE A 96 -9.76 4.54 1.80
C ILE A 96 -8.84 3.52 1.13
N LEU A 97 -7.78 3.98 0.49
CA LEU A 97 -6.71 3.16 -0.08
C LEU A 97 -5.50 3.21 0.86
N MET A 98 -4.98 2.06 1.28
CA MET A 98 -3.81 1.97 2.16
C MET A 98 -2.87 0.87 1.69
N HIS A 99 -1.65 0.89 2.22
CA HIS A 99 -0.72 -0.23 2.07
C HIS A 99 -1.27 -1.51 2.71
N PRO A 100 -0.88 -2.68 2.19
CA PRO A 100 -1.14 -3.96 2.86
C PRO A 100 -0.63 -3.93 4.30
N LYS A 101 -1.30 -4.69 5.17
CA LYS A 101 -0.82 -4.87 6.54
C LYS A 101 0.55 -5.57 6.48
N PRO A 102 1.58 -5.08 7.20
CA PRO A 102 2.85 -5.78 7.32
C PRO A 102 2.63 -7.17 7.94
N GLU A 103 3.51 -8.11 7.61
CA GLU A 103 3.49 -9.45 8.23
C GLU A 103 3.73 -9.29 9.74
N GLU A 104 2.92 -9.97 10.56
CA GLU A 104 3.13 -9.98 12.01
C GLU A 104 4.37 -10.83 12.28
N GLU A 105 5.49 -10.20 12.63
CA GLU A 105 6.63 -10.93 13.17
C GLU A 105 6.16 -11.65 14.42
N SER A 106 6.08 -12.99 14.33
CA SER A 106 5.87 -13.83 15.49
C SER A 106 7.00 -13.51 16.46
N SER A 107 6.68 -12.78 17.53
CA SER A 107 7.61 -12.44 18.59
C SER A 107 8.35 -13.71 19.01
N LEU A 108 9.63 -13.82 18.64
CA LEU A 108 10.54 -14.77 19.25
C LEU A 108 10.59 -14.34 20.73
N GLN A 109 9.80 -15.01 21.54
CA GLN A 109 9.83 -14.84 22.98
C GLN A 109 11.26 -15.20 23.42
N PRO A 110 11.96 -14.33 24.17
CA PRO A 110 13.15 -14.76 24.87
C PRO A 110 12.73 -15.94 25.75
N THR A 111 13.31 -17.11 25.54
CA THR A 111 13.20 -18.22 26.47
C THR A 111 13.87 -17.79 27.77
N GLU A 112 13.11 -17.19 28.68
CA GLU A 112 13.51 -17.03 30.08
C GLU A 112 13.67 -18.44 30.65
N ALA A 113 14.92 -18.87 30.77
CA ALA A 113 15.28 -20.04 31.54
C ALA A 113 14.93 -19.75 33.01
N ASP A 114 14.00 -20.55 33.53
CA ASP A 114 13.67 -20.66 34.95
C ASP A 114 14.95 -20.92 35.77
N ALA A 115 15.39 -19.93 36.55
CA ALA A 115 16.24 -20.15 37.72
C ALA A 115 16.16 -18.96 38.67
N ALA A 116 15.40 -19.14 39.75
CA ALA A 116 15.46 -18.29 40.92
C ALA A 116 16.90 -18.25 41.50
N GLN A 117 17.38 -17.06 41.88
CA GLN A 117 17.73 -16.69 43.27
C GLN A 117 18.80 -15.58 43.39
N GLU A 118 18.44 -14.53 44.15
CA GLU A 118 19.24 -13.62 45.01
C GLU A 118 20.25 -12.59 44.45
N ASP A 119 19.82 -11.33 44.52
CA ASP A 119 20.43 -10.19 45.25
C ASP A 119 21.86 -9.69 44.88
N ALA A 120 21.94 -8.67 44.00
CA ALA A 120 23.02 -7.67 43.94
C ALA A 120 22.59 -6.41 43.16
N PRO A 121 23.07 -5.20 43.49
CA PRO A 121 22.67 -3.97 42.79
C PRO A 121 23.37 -3.90 41.42
N MET A 122 22.60 -3.96 40.33
CA MET A 122 23.12 -3.77 38.98
C MET A 122 23.58 -2.32 38.80
N VAL A 123 24.89 -2.11 38.75
CA VAL A 123 25.48 -0.89 38.23
C VAL A 123 25.32 -0.97 36.71
N VAL A 124 24.44 -0.16 36.14
CA VAL A 124 24.19 -0.14 34.70
C VAL A 124 25.35 0.60 34.04
N ASP A 125 26.38 -0.13 33.62
CA ASP A 125 27.49 0.46 32.88
C ASP A 125 27.00 0.82 31.48
N THR A 126 26.99 2.11 31.16
CA THR A 126 26.50 2.73 29.93
C THR A 126 27.40 2.49 28.71
N ASN A 127 27.98 1.29 28.57
CA ASN A 127 28.82 0.93 27.43
C ASN A 127 28.55 -0.52 26.99
N LEU A 128 27.37 -0.77 26.39
CA LEU A 128 26.98 -2.06 25.80
C LEU A 128 27.47 -2.23 24.35
N ILE A 129 28.72 -1.88 24.06
CA ILE A 129 29.35 -2.30 22.81
C ILE A 129 30.55 -3.16 23.19
N GLN A 130 30.28 -4.39 23.64
CA GLN A 130 31.29 -5.45 23.73
C GLN A 130 31.40 -6.09 22.34
N LEU A 131 32.45 -5.73 21.61
CA LEU A 131 32.91 -6.47 20.44
C LEU A 131 33.74 -7.66 20.94
N ASP A 132 33.07 -8.70 21.43
CA ASP A 132 33.73 -9.96 21.75
C ASP A 132 33.93 -10.74 20.44
N THR A 133 35.11 -10.57 19.85
CA THR A 133 35.61 -11.41 18.76
C THR A 133 36.31 -12.62 19.37
N ASP A 134 35.55 -13.61 19.83
CA ASP A 134 36.11 -14.89 20.26
C ASP A 134 35.48 -16.02 19.44
N ASP A 135 36.26 -16.50 18.47
CA ASP A 135 36.09 -17.76 17.77
C ASP A 135 35.98 -18.92 18.79
N ASN A 136 34.75 -19.33 19.17
CA ASN A 136 34.34 -20.69 19.57
C ASN A 136 32.98 -20.72 20.30
N PHE A 137 31.90 -20.30 19.63
CA PHE A 137 30.53 -20.60 20.07
C PHE A 137 29.81 -21.49 19.06
N VAL A 138 29.83 -22.80 19.35
CA VAL A 138 28.95 -23.77 18.72
C VAL A 138 27.60 -23.68 19.44
N GLY A 139 26.62 -22.98 18.84
CA GLY A 139 25.20 -23.18 19.14
C GLY A 139 24.38 -21.98 19.60
N GLY A 140 24.24 -20.95 18.76
CA GLY A 140 23.20 -19.91 18.88
C GLY A 140 23.52 -18.69 18.01
N ASP A 141 22.56 -18.30 17.17
CA ASP A 141 22.54 -17.12 16.29
C ASP A 141 23.50 -17.07 15.08
N ALA A 142 23.66 -18.20 14.38
CA ALA A 142 24.26 -18.22 13.04
C ALA A 142 23.28 -17.86 11.90
N ASP A 143 22.05 -17.41 12.21
CA ASP A 143 20.99 -17.24 11.21
C ASP A 143 20.56 -15.79 10.98
N ASP A 144 21.19 -14.80 11.63
CA ASP A 144 20.96 -13.36 11.42
C ASP A 144 22.18 -12.68 10.77
N ASP A 145 22.72 -13.28 9.72
CA ASP A 145 23.77 -12.64 8.91
C ASP A 145 23.23 -11.34 8.30
N ILE A 146 23.80 -10.19 8.69
CA ILE A 146 23.42 -8.89 8.13
C ILE A 146 23.77 -8.86 6.64
N ILE A 147 22.74 -8.91 5.79
CA ILE A 147 22.89 -8.81 4.35
C ILE A 147 22.98 -7.33 3.97
N PHE A 148 24.12 -6.93 3.40
CA PHE A 148 24.28 -5.58 2.87
C PHE A 148 23.70 -5.48 1.46
N GLU A 149 22.73 -4.58 1.28
CA GLU A 149 22.16 -4.19 0.00
C GLU A 149 22.32 -2.66 -0.22
N ASP A 150 22.23 -2.23 -1.47
CA ASP A 150 22.31 -0.79 -1.79
C ASP A 150 21.00 -0.08 -1.41
N PHE A 151 21.12 1.11 -0.81
CA PHE A 151 19.97 1.97 -0.54
C PHE A 151 19.33 2.52 -1.82
N ALA A 152 20.05 2.50 -2.94
CA ALA A 152 19.53 2.94 -4.23
C ALA A 152 18.36 2.05 -4.70
N ARG A 153 17.17 2.64 -4.76
CA ARG A 153 15.96 1.96 -5.27
C ARG A 153 16.14 1.49 -6.71
N LEU A 154 15.63 0.29 -6.98
CA LEU A 154 15.57 -0.28 -8.31
C LEU A 154 14.73 0.61 -9.24
N ARG A 155 15.34 0.98 -10.37
CA ARG A 155 14.63 1.68 -11.45
C ARG A 155 13.83 0.66 -12.24
N LEU A 156 12.61 1.06 -12.61
CA LEU A 156 11.82 0.35 -13.61
C LEU A 156 12.66 0.16 -14.88
N LYS A 157 12.76 -1.09 -15.34
CA LYS A 157 13.31 -1.39 -16.66
C LYS A 157 12.42 -0.74 -17.71
N ALA A 158 13.00 0.09 -18.57
CA ALA A 158 12.31 0.61 -19.73
C ALA A 158 12.09 -0.55 -20.71
N GLY A 159 10.90 -1.16 -20.66
CA GLY A 159 10.46 -2.23 -21.56
C GLY A 159 9.29 -1.75 -22.40
N GLU A 160 9.58 -1.52 -23.68
CA GLU A 160 8.72 -1.44 -24.87
C GLU A 160 7.20 -1.56 -24.63
N SER A 161 6.52 -0.43 -24.48
CA SER A 161 5.14 -0.31 -24.96
C SER A 161 5.19 0.03 -26.45
N GLU A 162 5.36 -1.00 -27.28
CA GLU A 162 5.13 -0.90 -28.73
C GLU A 162 3.63 -0.70 -28.98
N ALA A 163 3.31 0.38 -29.70
CA ALA A 163 2.09 0.72 -30.44
C ALA A 163 0.72 0.69 -29.73
#